data_AF-A0A093DJG2-F1
#
_entry.id   AF-A0A093DJG2-F1
#
_cell.length_a   1.000
_cell.length_b   1.000
_cell.length_c   1.000
_cell.angle_alpha   90.00
_cell.angle_beta   90.00
_cell.angle_gamma   90.00
#
_symmetry.space_group_name_H-M   'P 1'
#
loop_
_entity.id
_entity.type
_entity.pdbx_description
1 polymer ?
#
loop_
_entity_poly.entity_id
_entity_poly.type
_entity_poly.pdbx_seq_one_letter_code
_entity_poly.pdbx_strand_id
1 'polypeptide(L)' 'KYAENMYYFSELALTLNAPEPGTAPTDSRRRPDQRLMENGRWDEANAEKQRLEEKQRSSRKKREAEA' A
#
# COMPACT_ATOMS: atom_id res chain seq x y z
N LYS A 1 -0.34 -25.20 -6.06
CA LYS A 1 0.84 -25.20 -5.16
C LYS A 1 1.44 -23.82 -4.86
N TYR A 2 1.00 -22.72 -5.49
CA TYR A 2 1.57 -21.38 -5.24
C TYR A 2 0.83 -20.54 -4.17
N ALA A 3 -0.44 -20.83 -3.89
CA ALA A 3 -1.25 -20.04 -2.95
C ALA A 3 -0.83 -20.17 -1.47
N GLU A 4 -0.29 -21.33 -1.07
CA GLU A 4 0.14 -21.59 0.32
C GLU A 4 1.32 -20.71 0.76
N ASN A 5 2.08 -20.14 -0.20
CA ASN A 5 3.25 -19.30 0.04
C ASN A 5 3.00 -17.79 -0.16
N MET A 6 1.77 -17.38 -0.52
CA MET A 6 1.41 -15.98 -0.79
C MET A 6 0.14 -15.59 -0.01
N TYR A 7 0.26 -15.60 1.32
CA TYR A 7 -0.80 -15.20 2.25
C TYR A 7 -2.14 -15.95 2.11
N TYR A 8 -2.13 -17.15 1.50
CA TYR A 8 -3.34 -17.93 1.23
C TYR A 8 -4.39 -17.17 0.41
N PHE A 9 -3.94 -16.30 -0.49
CA PHE A 9 -4.85 -15.55 -1.36
C PHE A 9 -5.57 -16.45 -2.36
N SER A 10 -6.84 -16.12 -2.62
CA SER A 10 -7.59 -16.68 -3.74
C SER A 10 -7.01 -16.20 -5.08
N GLU A 11 -7.34 -16.89 -6.17
CA GLU A 11 -6.90 -16.49 -7.51
C GLU A 11 -7.29 -15.04 -7.85
N LEU A 12 -8.52 -14.64 -7.48
CA LEU A 12 -8.98 -13.26 -7.64
C LEU A 12 -8.13 -12.28 -6.82
N ALA A 13 -7.82 -12.60 -5.56
CA ALA A 13 -7.06 -11.71 -4.70
C ALA A 13 -5.64 -11.47 -5.22
N LEU A 14 -5.02 -12.49 -5.84
CA LEU A 14 -3.71 -12.37 -6.49
C LEU A 14 -3.69 -11.35 -7.64
N THR A 15 -4.82 -11.07 -8.29
CA THR A 15 -4.88 -10.12 -9.41
C THR A 15 -5.19 -8.69 -8.98
N LEU A 16 -5.73 -8.47 -7.78
CA LEU A 16 -6.26 -7.16 -7.36
C LEU A 16 -5.18 -6.05 -7.36
N ASN A 17 -3.94 -6.38 -6.97
CA ASN A 17 -2.85 -5.41 -6.90
C ASN A 17 -1.84 -5.50 -8.07
N ALA A 18 -2.18 -6.23 -9.13
CA ALA A 18 -1.34 -6.27 -10.33
C ALA A 18 -1.23 -4.87 -10.97
N PRO A 19 -0.04 -4.44 -11.47
CA PRO A 19 0.12 -3.15 -12.10
C PRO A 19 -0.82 -2.93 -13.29
N GLU A 20 -1.46 -1.77 -13.34
CA GLU A 20 -2.39 -1.38 -14.40
C GLU A 20 -2.08 0.06 -14.88
N PRO A 21 -1.91 0.27 -16.20
CA PRO A 21 -1.65 1.61 -16.75
C PRO A 21 -2.86 2.52 -16.62
N GLY A 22 -2.64 3.83 -16.56
CA GLY A 22 -3.73 4.82 -16.53
C GLY A 22 -4.46 4.94 -15.19
N THR A 23 -3.99 4.28 -14.13
CA THR A 23 -4.56 4.40 -12.79
C THR A 23 -4.34 5.79 -12.19
N ALA A 24 -5.35 6.28 -11.47
CA ALA A 24 -5.31 7.57 -10.79
C ALA A 24 -4.16 7.61 -9.75
N PRO A 25 -3.59 8.78 -9.41
CA PRO A 25 -2.51 8.89 -8.42
C PRO A 25 -2.82 8.30 -7.03
N THR A 26 -4.09 8.19 -6.67
CA THR A 26 -4.57 7.68 -5.39
C THR A 26 -4.98 6.20 -5.42
N ASP A 27 -4.83 5.52 -6.56
CA ASP A 27 -5.14 4.08 -6.68
C ASP A 27 -4.23 3.25 -5.77
N SER A 28 -4.79 2.22 -5.12
CA SER A 28 -4.05 1.36 -4.18
C SER A 28 -2.84 0.68 -4.80
N ARG A 29 -2.83 0.40 -6.12
CA ARG A 29 -1.69 -0.19 -6.84
C ARG A 29 -0.45 0.69 -6.83
N ARG A 30 -0.63 1.98 -6.56
CA ARG A 30 0.44 3.00 -6.47
C ARG A 30 0.92 3.23 -5.04
N ARG A 31 0.36 2.51 -4.05
CA ARG A 31 0.75 2.64 -2.65
C ARG A 31 2.13 1.97 -2.43
N PRO A 32 3.18 2.74 -2.09
CA PRO A 32 4.57 2.25 -2.18
C PRO A 32 4.93 1.22 -1.10
N ASP A 33 4.42 1.38 0.13
CA ASP A 33 4.63 0.42 1.23
C ASP A 33 4.10 -0.97 0.88
N GLN A 34 2.88 -1.05 0.35
CA GLN A 34 2.26 -2.31 -0.09
C GLN A 34 3.05 -2.96 -1.23
N ARG A 35 3.52 -2.19 -2.22
CA ARG A 35 4.33 -2.72 -3.33
C ARG A 35 5.68 -3.25 -2.86
N LEU A 36 6.34 -2.54 -1.95
CA LEU A 36 7.62 -2.98 -1.38
C LEU A 36 7.45 -4.29 -0.60
N MET A 37 6.36 -4.42 0.15
CA MET A 37 6.02 -5.66 0.85
C MET A 37 5.83 -6.84 -0.12
N GLU A 38 5.06 -6.65 -1.19
CA GLU A 38 4.86 -7.68 -2.23
C GLU A 38 6.16 -8.10 -2.92
N ASN A 39 7.14 -7.19 -3.02
CA ASN A 39 8.47 -7.46 -3.53
C ASN A 39 9.43 -8.06 -2.49
N GLY A 40 8.96 -8.34 -1.26
CA GLY A 40 9.78 -8.89 -0.16
C GLY A 40 10.75 -7.88 0.48
N ARG A 41 10.61 -6.57 0.20
CA ARG A 41 11.47 -5.50 0.73
C ARG A 41 10.87 -4.94 2.03
N TRP A 42 10.92 -5.74 3.09
CA TRP A 42 10.21 -5.50 4.35
C TRP A 42 10.62 -4.23 5.10
N ASP A 43 11.93 -3.98 5.24
CA ASP A 43 12.43 -2.81 5.97
C ASP A 43 12.00 -1.51 5.29
N GLU A 44 12.09 -1.47 3.96
CA GLU A 44 11.67 -0.32 3.16
C GLU A 44 10.16 -0.14 3.16
N ALA A 45 9.40 -1.24 3.12
CA ALA A 45 7.94 -1.21 3.25
C ALA A 45 7.52 -0.58 4.59
N ASN A 46 8.20 -0.97 5.68
CA ASN A 46 7.94 -0.42 7.00
C ASN A 46 8.28 1.08 7.08
N ALA A 47 9.41 1.49 6.51
CA ALA A 47 9.80 2.91 6.46
C ALA A 47 8.78 3.75 5.67
N GLU A 48 8.36 3.26 4.48
CA GLU A 48 7.35 3.94 3.66
C GLU A 48 5.97 3.98 4.34
N LYS A 49 5.59 2.93 5.06
CA LYS A 49 4.35 2.89 5.84
C LYS A 49 4.33 4.01 6.89
N GLN A 50 5.40 4.15 7.68
CA GLN A 50 5.49 5.21 8.69
C GLN A 50 5.37 6.59 8.05
N ARG A 51 6.11 6.84 6.96
CA ARG A 51 6.07 8.11 6.23
C ARG A 51 4.65 8.46 5.74
N LEU A 52 3.90 7.49 5.22
CA LEU A 52 2.53 7.68 4.73
C LEU A 52 1.55 7.97 5.88
N GLU A 53 1.60 7.18 6.96
CA GLU A 53 0.71 7.32 8.11
C GLU A 53 0.95 8.64 8.86
N GLU A 54 2.21 9.05 9.03
CA GLU A 54 2.56 10.34 9.62
C GLU A 54 2.04 11.51 8.78
N LYS A 55 2.18 11.46 7.45
CA LYS A 55 1.62 12.45 6.53
C LYS A 55 0.11 12.55 6.64
N GLN A 56 -0.58 11.40 6.73
CA GLN A 56 -2.03 11.37 6.90
C GLN A 56 -2.43 11.99 8.25
N ARG A 57 -1.75 11.60 9.33
CA ARG A 57 -1.99 12.10 10.69
C ARG A 57 -1.75 13.61 10.79
N SER A 58 -0.68 14.14 10.20
CA SER A 58 -0.41 15.58 10.17
C SER A 58 -1.48 16.34 9.39
N SER A 59 -1.92 15.79 8.25
CA SER A 59 -2.95 16.41 7.42
C SER A 59 -4.29 16.47 8.16
N ARG A 60 -4.64 15.40 8.91
CA ARG A 60 -5.84 15.37 9.74
C ARG A 60 -5.78 16.43 10.84
N LYS A 61 -4.68 16.51 11.59
CA LYS A 61 -4.49 17.52 12.66
C LYS A 61 -4.64 18.95 12.16
N LYS A 62 -4.15 19.26 10.95
CA LYS A 62 -4.31 20.59 10.34
C LYS A 62 -5.77 20.91 10.05
N ARG A 63 -6.49 19.98 9.42
CA ARG A 63 -7.94 20.16 9.13
C ARG A 63 -8.78 20.29 10.39
N GLU A 64 -8.45 19.53 11.44
CA GLU A 64 -9.12 19.62 12.74
C GLU A 64 -8.85 20.96 13.45
N ALA A 65 -7.70 21.61 13.22
CA ALA A 65 -7.36 22.91 13.79
C ALA A 65 -7.94 24.10 13.00
N GLU A 66 -8.26 23.89 11.73
CA GLU A 66 -8.88 24.89 10.83
C GLU A 66 -10.42 24.87 10.89
N ALA A 67 -11.01 23.87 11.55
CA ALA A 67 -12.45 23.69 11.75
C ALA A 67 -12.95 24.35 13.04
#